data_AF-A0A8C2ID97-F1
#
_entry.id   AF-A0A8C2ID97-F1
#
_cell.length_a   1.000
_cell.length_b   1.000
_cell.length_c   1.000
_cell.angle_alpha   90.00
_cell.angle_beta   90.00
_cell.angle_gamma   90.00
#
_symmetry.space_group_name_H-M   'P 1'
#
loop_
_entity.id
_entity.type
_entity.pdbx_description
1 polymer ?
#
loop_
_entity_poly.entity_id
_entity_poly.type
_entity_poly.pdbx_seq_one_letter_code
_entity_poly.pdbx_strand_id
1 'polypeptide(L)'
;MPVFNASDWLDECLQAILEQDFLDRMELSVYDDGSTDNSRELLERWRQRFEDRGRPMLISGHSSSSPRGVGFAKNQAVRQSSGRFLCFQDADDIMRPQRVRLQYEAAAANPNAIVGCKVCRVPEGSTERYTRWINSLSPEQLLTQVYTSHGPTVIMPTWFCSRDWFEKVGLFNEGGKGVPEDLLFFYQSLRRGGHVIRVDECLLVYRYHEHAATHSVLEETIWSHRVHFLQERVLSQWESFTVWNAGKQGRRLYRSLSATNQKKVKAFCDVDENKIQKGFYTYEESKERPKPRIPVLHFTNASPPFIVCVKLVSECVLFIHILTILFFIFCFHFIFYNFL
;
A
#
# COMPACT_ATOMS: atom_id res chain seq x y z
N MET A 1 -11.99 2.88 -13.23
CA MET A 1 -10.89 3.80 -13.53
C MET A 1 -11.29 5.22 -13.11
N PRO A 2 -10.67 5.78 -12.06
CA PRO A 2 -10.81 7.21 -11.75
C PRO A 2 -10.00 8.04 -12.75
N VAL A 3 -10.52 9.20 -13.17
CA VAL A 3 -9.85 10.12 -14.10
C VAL A 3 -9.92 11.54 -13.55
N PHE A 4 -8.79 12.24 -13.54
CA PHE A 4 -8.71 13.68 -13.33
C PHE A 4 -7.46 14.19 -14.04
N ASN A 5 -7.64 15.03 -15.06
CA ASN A 5 -6.55 15.62 -15.84
C ASN A 5 -5.50 14.59 -16.32
N ALA A 6 -5.95 13.59 -17.08
CA ALA A 6 -5.14 12.46 -17.52
C ALA A 6 -4.96 12.40 -19.06
N SER A 7 -5.18 13.50 -19.79
CA SER A 7 -5.20 13.47 -21.26
C SER A 7 -3.93 12.91 -21.88
N ASP A 8 -2.78 13.12 -21.23
CA ASP A 8 -1.46 12.69 -21.70
C ASP A 8 -1.26 11.17 -21.67
N TRP A 9 -2.09 10.45 -20.90
CA TRP A 9 -1.89 9.03 -20.60
C TRP A 9 -3.02 8.13 -21.07
N LEU A 10 -4.22 8.70 -21.28
CA LEU A 10 -5.43 7.95 -21.57
C LEU A 10 -5.32 7.07 -22.81
N ASP A 11 -4.68 7.53 -23.89
CA ASP A 11 -4.60 6.74 -25.13
C ASP A 11 -3.87 5.40 -24.91
N GLU A 12 -2.72 5.40 -24.24
CA GLU A 12 -1.97 4.18 -23.93
C GLU A 12 -2.71 3.29 -22.92
N CYS A 13 -3.31 3.90 -21.88
CA CYS A 13 -4.07 3.20 -20.86
C CYS A 13 -5.30 2.48 -21.46
N LEU A 14 -6.09 3.21 -22.25
CA LEU A 14 -7.32 2.69 -22.88
C LEU A 14 -7.01 1.63 -23.94
N GLN A 15 -5.95 1.81 -24.74
CA GLN A 15 -5.50 0.78 -25.67
C GLN A 15 -5.16 -0.52 -24.93
N ALA A 16 -4.39 -0.45 -23.83
CA ALA A 16 -4.00 -1.62 -23.06
C ALA A 16 -5.17 -2.34 -22.37
N ILE A 17 -6.20 -1.61 -21.96
CA ILE A 17 -7.47 -2.19 -21.47
C ILE A 17 -8.21 -2.91 -22.63
N LEU A 18 -8.26 -2.28 -23.80
CA LEU A 18 -8.94 -2.85 -24.97
C LEU A 18 -8.25 -4.13 -25.47
N GLU A 19 -6.94 -4.26 -25.28
CA GLU A 19 -6.10 -5.39 -25.70
C GLU A 19 -6.02 -6.57 -24.71
N GLN A 20 -6.75 -6.53 -23.58
CA GLN A 20 -6.74 -7.66 -22.64
C GLN A 20 -7.14 -8.98 -23.31
N ASP A 21 -6.44 -10.07 -22.99
CA ASP A 21 -6.67 -11.42 -23.54
C ASP A 21 -7.84 -12.19 -22.87
N PHE A 22 -8.61 -11.49 -22.03
CA PHE A 22 -9.75 -12.04 -21.32
C PHE A 22 -10.94 -12.29 -22.26
N LEU A 23 -11.41 -13.54 -22.28
CA LEU A 23 -12.44 -14.02 -23.20
C LEU A 23 -13.88 -13.84 -22.69
N ASP A 24 -14.05 -13.71 -21.37
CA ASP A 24 -15.36 -13.47 -20.76
C ASP A 24 -15.78 -11.99 -20.88
N ARG A 25 -17.02 -11.70 -20.47
CA ARG A 25 -17.57 -10.35 -20.52
C ARG A 25 -16.81 -9.41 -19.60
N MET A 26 -16.42 -8.26 -20.17
CA MET A 26 -15.75 -7.18 -19.47
C MET A 26 -16.39 -5.85 -19.89
N GLU A 27 -16.48 -4.93 -18.93
CA GLU A 27 -16.87 -3.54 -19.15
C GLU A 27 -15.80 -2.63 -18.53
N LEU A 28 -15.63 -1.44 -19.09
CA LEU A 28 -14.78 -0.40 -18.51
C LEU A 28 -15.68 0.64 -17.85
N SER A 29 -15.56 0.79 -16.53
CA SER A 29 -16.24 1.83 -15.78
C SER A 29 -15.31 2.98 -15.44
N VAL A 30 -15.62 4.18 -15.97
CA VAL A 30 -14.83 5.40 -15.82
C VAL A 30 -15.63 6.47 -15.09
N TYR A 31 -14.97 7.12 -14.13
CA TYR A 31 -15.49 8.33 -13.48
C TYR A 31 -14.51 9.48 -13.64
N ASP A 32 -14.94 10.54 -14.31
CA ASP A 32 -14.22 11.79 -14.48
C ASP A 32 -14.53 12.77 -13.33
N ASP A 33 -13.54 12.97 -12.46
CA ASP A 33 -13.64 13.77 -11.22
C ASP A 33 -13.41 15.27 -11.48
N GLY A 34 -14.00 15.79 -12.55
CA GLY A 34 -13.95 17.21 -12.88
C GLY A 34 -12.70 17.64 -13.63
N SER A 35 -12.25 16.86 -14.61
CA SER A 35 -11.11 17.24 -15.46
C SER A 35 -11.35 18.58 -16.16
N THR A 36 -10.27 19.35 -16.30
CA THR A 36 -10.21 20.64 -16.98
C THR A 36 -9.36 20.61 -18.26
N ASP A 37 -8.70 19.47 -18.52
CA ASP A 37 -7.99 19.19 -19.77
C ASP A 37 -8.92 18.45 -20.78
N ASN A 38 -8.34 17.91 -21.85
CA ASN A 38 -9.08 17.18 -22.90
C ASN A 38 -9.46 15.73 -22.51
N SER A 39 -9.39 15.35 -21.23
CA SER A 39 -9.65 13.97 -20.80
C SER A 39 -11.06 13.51 -21.15
N ARG A 40 -12.07 14.37 -20.95
CA ARG A 40 -13.47 14.02 -21.20
C ARG A 40 -13.71 13.73 -22.67
N GLU A 41 -13.23 14.59 -23.55
CA GLU A 41 -13.34 14.46 -25.00
C GLU A 41 -12.61 13.20 -25.49
N LEU A 42 -11.44 12.89 -24.92
CA LEU A 42 -10.71 11.65 -25.20
C LEU A 42 -11.54 10.41 -24.84
N LEU A 43 -12.10 10.36 -23.62
CA LEU A 43 -12.93 9.23 -23.18
C LEU A 43 -14.12 9.00 -24.12
N GLU A 44 -14.80 10.07 -24.55
CA GLU A 44 -15.93 9.95 -25.48
C GLU A 44 -15.52 9.40 -26.86
N ARG A 45 -14.33 9.78 -27.37
CA ARG A 45 -13.81 9.21 -28.63
C ARG A 45 -13.48 7.72 -28.52
N TRP A 46 -13.03 7.27 -27.35
CA TRP A 46 -12.70 5.86 -27.13
C TRP A 46 -13.93 4.97 -26.95
N ARG A 47 -15.06 5.53 -26.53
CA ARG A 47 -16.31 4.80 -26.31
C ARG A 47 -16.67 3.89 -27.49
N GLN A 48 -16.64 4.42 -28.72
CA GLN A 48 -16.96 3.65 -29.92
C GLN A 48 -16.02 2.46 -30.13
N ARG A 49 -14.70 2.64 -29.91
CA ARG A 49 -13.72 1.56 -30.06
C ARG A 49 -13.96 0.41 -29.08
N PHE A 50 -14.41 0.74 -27.88
CA PHE A 50 -14.79 -0.21 -26.84
C PHE A 50 -16.06 -0.97 -27.21
N GLU A 51 -17.09 -0.26 -27.71
CA GLU A 51 -18.32 -0.85 -28.23
C GLU A 51 -18.06 -1.80 -29.40
N ASP A 52 -17.23 -1.41 -30.37
CA ASP A 52 -16.85 -2.23 -31.53
C ASP A 52 -16.14 -3.54 -31.14
N ARG A 53 -15.47 -3.55 -29.97
CA ARG A 53 -14.83 -4.74 -29.39
C ARG A 53 -15.73 -5.52 -28.45
N GLY A 54 -17.01 -5.14 -28.32
CA GLY A 54 -17.96 -5.80 -27.42
C GLY A 54 -17.64 -5.62 -25.94
N ARG A 55 -16.95 -4.54 -25.57
CA ARG A 55 -16.54 -4.21 -24.20
C ARG A 55 -17.14 -2.86 -23.81
N PRO A 56 -18.36 -2.80 -23.25
CA PRO A 56 -19.03 -1.53 -22.97
C PRO A 56 -18.19 -0.60 -22.10
N MET A 57 -18.20 0.71 -22.43
CA MET A 57 -17.51 1.74 -21.65
C MET A 57 -18.54 2.67 -21.00
N LEU A 58 -18.65 2.60 -19.67
CA LEU A 58 -19.52 3.46 -18.87
C LEU A 58 -18.74 4.70 -18.44
N ILE A 59 -19.21 5.88 -18.83
CA ILE A 59 -18.53 7.14 -18.54
C ILE A 59 -19.50 8.07 -17.79
N SER A 60 -19.18 8.39 -16.55
CA SER A 60 -19.86 9.47 -15.80
C SER A 60 -18.83 10.41 -15.18
N GLY A 61 -19.29 11.45 -14.51
CA GLY A 61 -18.44 12.47 -13.91
C GLY A 61 -19.27 13.64 -13.37
N HIS A 62 -18.58 14.68 -12.91
CA HIS A 62 -19.23 15.95 -12.54
C HIS A 62 -18.52 17.15 -13.18
N SER A 63 -19.25 18.25 -13.34
CA SER A 63 -18.72 19.47 -13.97
C SER A 63 -18.06 20.45 -13.00
N SER A 64 -17.92 20.11 -11.71
CA SER A 64 -17.13 20.95 -10.78
C SER A 64 -15.65 20.86 -11.13
N SER A 65 -14.97 22.00 -11.22
CA SER A 65 -13.51 22.09 -11.47
C SER A 65 -12.66 21.73 -10.24
N SER A 66 -13.30 21.43 -9.10
CA SER A 66 -12.61 20.99 -7.88
C SER A 66 -12.79 19.48 -7.73
N PRO A 67 -11.76 18.65 -7.95
CA PRO A 67 -11.85 17.21 -7.80
C PRO A 67 -12.18 16.84 -6.36
N ARG A 68 -13.03 15.83 -6.18
CA ARG A 68 -13.40 15.30 -4.87
C ARG A 68 -12.43 14.25 -4.35
N GLY A 69 -11.52 13.78 -5.20
CA GLY A 69 -10.40 12.92 -4.87
C GLY A 69 -10.55 11.48 -5.39
N VAL A 70 -9.42 10.79 -5.46
CA VAL A 70 -9.30 9.46 -6.07
C VAL A 70 -10.24 8.43 -5.43
N GLY A 71 -10.40 8.43 -4.10
CA GLY A 71 -11.33 7.53 -3.42
C GLY A 71 -12.79 7.74 -3.80
N PHE A 72 -13.22 9.00 -3.93
CA PHE A 72 -14.55 9.35 -4.40
C PHE A 72 -14.77 8.83 -5.84
N ALA A 73 -13.86 9.15 -6.76
CA ALA A 73 -13.95 8.74 -8.15
C ALA A 73 -13.98 7.20 -8.32
N LYS A 74 -13.15 6.47 -7.56
CA LYS A 74 -13.18 5.00 -7.52
C LYS A 74 -14.54 4.47 -7.05
N ASN A 75 -15.09 5.01 -5.97
CA ASN A 75 -16.40 4.59 -5.47
C ASN A 75 -17.50 4.83 -6.50
N GLN A 76 -17.49 5.97 -7.21
CA GLN A 76 -18.48 6.23 -8.26
C GLN A 76 -18.34 5.26 -9.44
N ALA A 77 -17.11 5.00 -9.89
CA ALA A 77 -16.86 4.01 -10.93
C ALA A 77 -17.33 2.59 -10.51
N VAL A 78 -17.14 2.21 -9.24
CA VAL A 78 -17.66 0.92 -8.75
C VAL A 78 -19.19 0.90 -8.71
N ARG A 79 -19.85 1.97 -8.23
CA ARG A 79 -21.31 2.04 -8.12
C ARG A 79 -22.03 1.95 -9.47
N GLN A 80 -21.48 2.53 -10.54
CA GLN A 80 -22.08 2.46 -11.86
C GLN A 80 -21.79 1.14 -12.61
N SER A 81 -20.79 0.38 -12.16
CA SER A 81 -20.42 -0.90 -12.78
C SER A 81 -21.28 -2.07 -12.30
N SER A 82 -21.39 -3.10 -13.11
CA SER A 82 -22.20 -4.31 -12.92
C SER A 82 -21.38 -5.61 -12.77
N GLY A 83 -20.08 -5.58 -13.08
CA GLY A 83 -19.21 -6.76 -13.05
C GLY A 83 -19.14 -7.46 -11.68
N ARG A 84 -19.12 -8.79 -11.66
CA ARG A 84 -18.99 -9.62 -10.43
C ARG A 84 -17.62 -9.48 -9.75
N PHE A 85 -16.61 -9.09 -10.52
CA PHE A 85 -15.28 -8.79 -10.05
C PHE A 85 -14.91 -7.36 -10.42
N LEU A 86 -14.06 -6.77 -9.60
CA LEU A 86 -13.55 -5.41 -9.77
C LEU A 86 -12.07 -5.48 -10.09
N CYS A 87 -11.67 -4.93 -11.24
CA CYS A 87 -10.27 -4.70 -11.60
C CYS A 87 -10.01 -3.19 -11.51
N PHE A 88 -9.17 -2.78 -10.56
CA PHE A 88 -8.78 -1.38 -10.42
C PHE A 88 -7.67 -1.04 -11.40
N GLN A 89 -7.76 0.12 -12.03
CA GLN A 89 -6.81 0.65 -13.01
C GLN A 89 -6.83 2.16 -12.88
N ASP A 90 -5.65 2.76 -12.72
CA ASP A 90 -5.47 4.21 -12.75
C ASP A 90 -5.21 4.66 -14.20
N ALA A 91 -5.60 5.91 -14.50
CA ALA A 91 -5.62 6.44 -15.88
C ALA A 91 -4.22 6.69 -16.47
N ASP A 92 -3.21 6.73 -15.60
CA ASP A 92 -1.80 6.97 -15.90
C ASP A 92 -0.97 5.67 -16.02
N ASP A 93 -1.57 4.50 -15.79
CA ASP A 93 -0.88 3.21 -15.83
C ASP A 93 -1.23 2.39 -17.08
N ILE A 94 -0.46 1.33 -17.34
CA ILE A 94 -0.66 0.43 -18.50
C ILE A 94 -0.72 -1.02 -18.02
N MET A 95 -1.85 -1.69 -18.20
CA MET A 95 -1.97 -3.12 -17.92
C MET A 95 -1.34 -3.99 -19.02
N ARG A 96 -0.75 -5.13 -18.66
CA ARG A 96 -0.28 -6.13 -19.63
C ARG A 96 -1.46 -6.98 -20.14
N PRO A 97 -1.41 -7.53 -21.37
CA PRO A 97 -2.57 -8.21 -21.99
C PRO A 97 -3.20 -9.32 -21.15
N GLN A 98 -2.41 -10.04 -20.37
CA GLN A 98 -2.84 -11.18 -19.55
C GLN A 98 -3.34 -10.80 -18.14
N ARG A 99 -3.32 -9.51 -17.78
CA ARG A 99 -3.60 -9.05 -16.41
C ARG A 99 -4.96 -9.50 -15.91
N VAL A 100 -6.02 -9.17 -16.65
CA VAL A 100 -7.41 -9.44 -16.22
C VAL A 100 -7.64 -10.93 -16.06
N ARG A 101 -7.18 -11.76 -17.01
CA ARG A 101 -7.36 -13.22 -16.97
C ARG A 101 -6.67 -13.86 -15.77
N LEU A 102 -5.37 -13.60 -15.57
CA LEU A 102 -4.62 -14.23 -14.47
C LEU A 102 -5.09 -13.77 -13.09
N GLN A 103 -5.45 -12.49 -12.93
CA GLN A 103 -5.98 -12.00 -11.67
C GLN A 103 -7.40 -12.47 -11.40
N TYR A 104 -8.23 -12.63 -12.44
CA TYR A 104 -9.55 -13.26 -12.33
C TYR A 104 -9.46 -14.70 -11.84
N GLU A 105 -8.59 -15.53 -12.43
CA GLU A 105 -8.38 -16.92 -12.00
C GLU A 105 -8.00 -17.00 -10.51
N ALA A 106 -7.08 -16.14 -10.06
CA ALA A 106 -6.67 -16.06 -8.66
C ALA A 106 -7.80 -15.58 -7.74
N ALA A 107 -8.56 -14.56 -8.13
CA ALA A 107 -9.65 -14.01 -7.33
C ALA A 107 -10.86 -14.96 -7.25
N ALA A 108 -11.17 -15.70 -8.32
CA ALA A 108 -12.24 -16.68 -8.34
C ALA A 108 -11.98 -17.83 -7.36
N ALA A 109 -10.72 -18.25 -7.20
CA ALA A 109 -10.32 -19.24 -6.20
C ALA A 109 -10.27 -18.68 -4.76
N ASN A 110 -10.28 -17.36 -4.58
CA ASN A 110 -10.05 -16.69 -3.30
C ASN A 110 -11.01 -15.50 -3.12
N PRO A 111 -12.31 -15.76 -2.85
CA PRO A 111 -13.36 -14.75 -2.93
C PRO A 111 -13.19 -13.58 -1.96
N ASN A 112 -12.48 -13.77 -0.84
CA ASN A 112 -12.22 -12.75 0.19
C ASN A 112 -10.83 -12.11 0.08
N ALA A 113 -10.15 -12.23 -1.07
CA ALA A 113 -8.80 -11.70 -1.25
C ALA A 113 -8.79 -10.38 -2.02
N ILE A 114 -7.81 -9.54 -1.69
CA ILE A 114 -7.26 -8.54 -2.60
C ILE A 114 -6.13 -9.22 -3.37
N VAL A 115 -6.29 -9.32 -4.69
CA VAL A 115 -5.28 -9.88 -5.60
C VAL A 115 -4.52 -8.75 -6.26
N GLY A 116 -3.20 -8.72 -6.10
CA GLY A 116 -2.29 -7.83 -6.84
C GLY A 116 -1.45 -8.57 -7.86
N CYS A 117 -0.46 -7.89 -8.42
CA CYS A 117 0.56 -8.47 -9.31
C CYS A 117 1.92 -7.79 -9.08
N LYS A 118 2.99 -8.30 -9.70
CA LYS A 118 4.24 -7.53 -9.80
C LYS A 118 4.07 -6.36 -10.76
N VAL A 119 4.91 -5.35 -10.61
CA VAL A 119 4.92 -4.17 -11.48
C VAL A 119 6.30 -3.83 -11.99
N CYS A 120 6.37 -3.18 -13.15
CA CYS A 120 7.56 -2.43 -13.58
C CYS A 120 7.22 -0.94 -13.58
N ARG A 121 8.23 -0.08 -13.50
CA ARG A 121 8.04 1.38 -13.52
C ARG A 121 8.61 2.02 -14.76
N VAL A 122 7.93 3.08 -15.21
CA VAL A 122 8.39 3.96 -16.28
C VAL A 122 8.40 5.40 -15.74
N PRO A 123 9.50 6.16 -15.88
CA PRO A 123 10.79 5.75 -16.45
C PRO A 123 11.50 4.66 -15.62
N GLU A 124 12.43 3.96 -16.26
CA GLU A 124 13.24 2.94 -15.59
C GLU A 124 14.05 3.57 -14.44
N GLY A 125 14.25 2.81 -13.36
CA GLY A 125 14.96 3.28 -12.16
C GLY A 125 14.11 4.12 -11.20
N SER A 126 12.91 4.58 -11.59
CA SER A 126 11.99 5.25 -10.67
C SER A 126 11.71 4.37 -9.46
N THR A 127 12.09 4.84 -8.27
CA THR A 127 11.73 4.21 -6.98
C THR A 127 12.23 2.77 -6.87
N GLU A 128 13.32 2.43 -7.56
CA GLU A 128 13.74 1.05 -7.85
C GLU A 128 13.77 0.13 -6.62
N ARG A 129 14.25 0.64 -5.48
CA ARG A 129 14.28 -0.12 -4.22
C ARG A 129 12.89 -0.54 -3.74
N TYR A 130 11.90 0.33 -3.88
CA TYR A 130 10.52 0.04 -3.52
C TYR A 130 9.92 -1.00 -4.46
N THR A 131 10.11 -0.83 -5.77
CA THR A 131 9.66 -1.78 -6.79
C THR A 131 10.26 -3.17 -6.57
N ARG A 132 11.58 -3.24 -6.30
CA ARG A 132 12.27 -4.51 -6.00
C ARG A 132 11.68 -5.17 -4.76
N TRP A 133 11.45 -4.40 -3.69
CA TRP A 133 10.88 -4.90 -2.44
C TRP A 133 9.48 -5.48 -2.65
N ILE A 134 8.53 -4.73 -3.20
CA ILE A 134 7.16 -5.22 -3.39
C ILE A 134 7.10 -6.44 -4.32
N ASN A 135 7.99 -6.52 -5.31
CA ASN A 135 8.04 -7.64 -6.25
C ASN A 135 8.75 -8.87 -5.66
N SER A 136 9.57 -8.72 -4.63
CA SER A 136 10.34 -9.83 -4.04
C SER A 136 9.67 -10.49 -2.83
N LEU A 137 8.58 -9.91 -2.30
CA LEU A 137 7.89 -10.49 -1.14
C LEU A 137 7.39 -11.91 -1.46
N SER A 138 7.66 -12.87 -0.59
CA SER A 138 6.99 -14.18 -0.64
C SER A 138 5.49 -14.05 -0.25
N PRO A 139 4.64 -15.05 -0.55
CA PRO A 139 3.23 -15.02 -0.18
C PRO A 139 2.99 -14.77 1.31
N GLU A 140 3.78 -15.37 2.21
CA GLU A 140 3.69 -15.13 3.65
C GLU A 140 4.07 -13.69 4.02
N GLN A 141 5.09 -13.14 3.36
CA GLN A 141 5.56 -11.78 3.60
C GLN A 141 4.57 -10.71 3.16
N LEU A 142 3.62 -11.02 2.26
CA LEU A 142 2.56 -10.08 1.91
C LEU A 142 1.71 -9.68 3.12
N LEU A 143 1.55 -10.56 4.11
CA LEU A 143 0.80 -10.25 5.33
C LEU A 143 1.70 -9.76 6.48
N THR A 144 2.90 -10.33 6.62
CA THR A 144 3.79 -9.95 7.74
C THR A 144 4.48 -8.60 7.51
N GLN A 145 4.63 -8.16 6.25
CA GLN A 145 5.27 -6.88 5.91
C GLN A 145 4.30 -5.73 5.61
N VAL A 146 3.01 -5.85 5.93
CA VAL A 146 2.02 -4.75 5.77
C VAL A 146 2.37 -3.51 6.60
N TYR A 147 3.22 -3.66 7.62
CA TYR A 147 3.71 -2.58 8.46
C TYR A 147 4.99 -1.94 7.92
N THR A 148 5.50 -2.38 6.76
CA THR A 148 6.68 -1.84 6.09
C THR A 148 6.31 -0.82 5.01
N SER A 149 7.14 0.21 4.83
CA SER A 149 7.08 1.19 3.74
C SER A 149 5.80 2.04 3.69
N HIS A 150 5.56 2.75 2.58
CA HIS A 150 4.54 3.79 2.48
C HIS A 150 3.14 3.30 2.07
N GLY A 151 2.91 2.00 1.89
CA GLY A 151 1.64 1.52 1.38
C GLY A 151 1.42 0.01 1.55
N PRO A 152 0.32 -0.51 1.00
CA PRO A 152 0.02 -1.94 0.98
C PRO A 152 1.12 -2.76 0.30
N THR A 153 1.28 -4.01 0.71
CA THR A 153 2.27 -4.97 0.16
C THR A 153 1.95 -5.42 -1.26
N VAL A 154 0.69 -5.25 -1.69
CA VAL A 154 0.27 -5.25 -3.10
C VAL A 154 -0.28 -3.87 -3.41
N ILE A 155 0.32 -3.16 -4.35
CA ILE A 155 -0.03 -1.76 -4.59
C ILE A 155 -1.38 -1.61 -5.29
N MET A 156 -2.12 -0.55 -4.97
CA MET A 156 -3.53 -0.40 -5.34
C MET A 156 -3.86 -0.46 -6.84
N PRO A 157 -3.09 0.14 -7.78
CA PRO A 157 -3.50 0.10 -9.18
C PRO A 157 -3.43 -1.34 -9.75
N THR A 158 -2.86 -2.28 -9.01
CA THR A 158 -2.85 -3.72 -9.36
C THR A 158 -4.07 -4.48 -8.82
N TRP A 159 -4.91 -3.90 -7.98
CA TRP A 159 -5.91 -4.65 -7.24
C TRP A 159 -7.00 -5.25 -8.12
N PHE A 160 -7.33 -6.49 -7.80
CA PHE A 160 -8.45 -7.25 -8.34
C PHE A 160 -9.14 -7.97 -7.17
N CYS A 161 -10.48 -7.89 -7.07
CA CYS A 161 -11.23 -8.57 -6.03
C CYS A 161 -12.67 -8.88 -6.47
N SER A 162 -13.37 -9.74 -5.72
CA SER A 162 -14.81 -9.93 -5.92
C SER A 162 -15.57 -8.67 -5.48
N ARG A 163 -16.69 -8.36 -6.17
CA ARG A 163 -17.58 -7.27 -5.76
C ARG A 163 -18.14 -7.51 -4.35
N ASP A 164 -18.59 -8.73 -4.07
CA ASP A 164 -19.12 -9.12 -2.77
C ASP A 164 -18.11 -8.83 -1.64
N TRP A 165 -16.82 -9.10 -1.88
CA TRP A 165 -15.78 -8.75 -0.91
C TRP A 165 -15.59 -7.24 -0.79
N PHE A 166 -15.53 -6.49 -1.88
CA PHE A 166 -15.45 -5.03 -1.84
C PHE A 166 -16.59 -4.41 -1.04
N GLU A 167 -17.83 -4.84 -1.28
CA GLU A 167 -19.03 -4.38 -0.55
C GLU A 167 -18.97 -4.77 0.93
N LYS A 168 -18.50 -5.98 1.24
CA LYS A 168 -18.28 -6.42 2.62
C LYS A 168 -17.22 -5.58 3.33
N VAL A 169 -16.15 -5.17 2.64
CA VAL A 169 -15.13 -4.27 3.21
C VAL A 169 -15.70 -2.89 3.50
N GLY A 170 -16.41 -2.34 2.51
CA GLY A 170 -16.93 -0.98 2.50
C GLY A 170 -16.19 -0.11 1.50
N LEU A 171 -16.71 1.08 1.25
CA LEU A 171 -16.18 2.00 0.25
C LEU A 171 -14.79 2.57 0.61
N PHE A 172 -14.06 3.07 -0.39
CA PHE A 172 -12.87 3.89 -0.16
C PHE A 172 -13.23 5.16 0.61
N ASN A 173 -12.28 5.67 1.41
CA ASN A 173 -12.46 6.94 2.10
C ASN A 173 -12.54 8.10 1.08
N GLU A 174 -13.56 8.95 1.18
CA GLU A 174 -13.83 10.07 0.25
C GLU A 174 -13.35 11.43 0.79
N GLY A 175 -12.44 11.46 1.77
CA GLY A 175 -11.97 12.68 2.42
C GLY A 175 -11.08 13.60 1.54
N GLY A 176 -10.82 13.22 0.29
CA GLY A 176 -10.13 14.05 -0.70
C GLY A 176 -8.61 14.00 -0.64
N LYS A 177 -7.97 15.09 -1.08
CA LYS A 177 -6.51 15.20 -1.24
C LYS A 177 -5.77 14.94 0.08
N GLY A 178 -4.71 14.13 0.01
CA GLY A 178 -3.87 13.78 1.17
C GLY A 178 -4.40 12.64 2.04
N VAL A 179 -5.58 12.09 1.73
CA VAL A 179 -6.08 10.86 2.34
C VAL A 179 -5.48 9.64 1.62
N PRO A 180 -4.87 8.69 2.33
CA PRO A 180 -4.42 7.42 1.75
C PRO A 180 -5.58 6.42 1.69
N GLU A 181 -6.52 6.64 0.79
CA GLU A 181 -7.77 5.89 0.72
C GLU A 181 -7.55 4.39 0.53
N ASP A 182 -6.51 4.04 -0.22
CA ASP A 182 -6.12 2.68 -0.53
C ASP A 182 -5.58 1.95 0.71
N LEU A 183 -4.68 2.58 1.47
CA LEU A 183 -4.16 2.02 2.72
C LEU A 183 -5.27 1.79 3.74
N LEU A 184 -6.22 2.74 3.84
CA LEU A 184 -7.36 2.63 4.75
C LEU A 184 -8.27 1.47 4.36
N PHE A 185 -8.60 1.33 3.06
CA PHE A 185 -9.36 0.20 2.56
C PHE A 185 -8.62 -1.13 2.81
N PHE A 186 -7.31 -1.17 2.53
CA PHE A 186 -6.49 -2.36 2.71
C PHE A 186 -6.52 -2.85 4.17
N TYR A 187 -6.33 -1.95 5.14
CA TYR A 187 -6.44 -2.29 6.55
C TYR A 187 -7.84 -2.73 6.94
N GLN A 188 -8.88 -2.09 6.40
CA GLN A 188 -10.26 -2.52 6.66
C GLN A 188 -10.53 -3.93 6.11
N SER A 189 -10.00 -4.26 4.94
CA SER A 189 -10.05 -5.61 4.36
C SER A 189 -9.42 -6.62 5.32
N LEU A 190 -8.20 -6.36 5.80
CA LEU A 190 -7.51 -7.23 6.74
C LEU A 190 -8.25 -7.37 8.09
N ARG A 191 -8.86 -6.29 8.61
CA ARG A 191 -9.68 -6.34 9.83
C ARG A 191 -10.88 -7.27 9.71
N ARG A 192 -11.48 -7.35 8.52
CA ARG A 192 -12.62 -8.23 8.25
C ARG A 192 -12.23 -9.65 7.87
N GLY A 193 -10.94 -10.00 7.99
CA GLY A 193 -10.43 -11.34 7.68
C GLY A 193 -10.08 -11.55 6.20
N GLY A 194 -9.85 -10.47 5.45
CA GLY A 194 -9.42 -10.55 4.07
C GLY A 194 -8.01 -11.10 3.91
N HIS A 195 -7.78 -11.74 2.76
CA HIS A 195 -6.47 -12.24 2.37
C HIS A 195 -5.79 -11.32 1.35
N VAL A 196 -4.48 -11.47 1.21
CA VAL A 196 -3.67 -10.74 0.22
C VAL A 196 -2.94 -11.77 -0.62
N ILE A 197 -3.14 -11.70 -1.93
CA ILE A 197 -2.56 -12.61 -2.91
C ILE A 197 -1.86 -11.78 -3.97
N ARG A 198 -0.77 -12.32 -4.53
CA ARG A 198 -0.10 -11.71 -5.68
C ARG A 198 0.02 -12.76 -6.78
N VAL A 199 -0.46 -12.43 -7.98
CA VAL A 199 -0.05 -13.15 -9.18
C VAL A 199 1.40 -12.81 -9.45
N ASP A 200 2.29 -13.81 -9.48
CA ASP A 200 3.74 -13.58 -9.45
C ASP A 200 4.36 -13.16 -10.79
N GLU A 201 3.57 -12.50 -11.63
CA GLU A 201 3.94 -11.95 -12.93
C GLU A 201 3.89 -10.42 -12.94
N CYS A 202 4.72 -9.81 -13.79
CA CYS A 202 4.72 -8.37 -14.00
C CYS A 202 3.56 -8.00 -14.95
N LEU A 203 2.42 -7.58 -14.38
CA LEU A 203 1.16 -7.38 -15.13
C LEU A 203 0.71 -5.92 -15.23
N LEU A 204 1.47 -4.99 -14.63
CA LEU A 204 1.20 -3.56 -14.68
C LEU A 204 2.50 -2.79 -14.88
N VAL A 205 2.47 -1.85 -15.83
CA VAL A 205 3.44 -0.77 -15.92
C VAL A 205 2.90 0.38 -15.08
N TYR A 206 3.58 0.68 -13.98
CA TYR A 206 3.25 1.79 -13.09
C TYR A 206 4.04 3.02 -13.52
N ARG A 207 3.37 4.01 -14.12
CA ARG A 207 4.01 5.26 -14.53
C ARG A 207 4.32 6.13 -13.31
N TYR A 208 5.52 6.69 -13.30
CA TYR A 208 5.96 7.63 -12.27
C TYR A 208 6.07 9.03 -12.88
N HIS A 209 5.39 9.99 -12.26
CA HIS A 209 5.42 11.40 -12.66
C HIS A 209 5.11 12.29 -11.45
N GLU A 210 5.53 13.56 -11.51
CA GLU A 210 5.47 14.50 -10.37
C GLU A 210 4.04 14.88 -9.96
N HIS A 211 3.08 14.72 -10.87
CA HIS A 211 1.67 15.04 -10.64
C HIS A 211 0.87 13.89 -10.02
N ALA A 212 1.50 12.74 -9.74
CA ALA A 212 0.82 11.58 -9.18
C ALA A 212 0.17 11.90 -7.83
N ALA A 213 -1.07 11.44 -7.62
CA ALA A 213 -1.85 11.73 -6.41
C ALA A 213 -1.14 11.29 -5.11
N THR A 214 -0.30 10.25 -5.18
CA THR A 214 0.50 9.75 -4.06
C THR A 214 1.39 10.84 -3.43
N HIS A 215 1.87 11.82 -4.22
CA HIS A 215 2.69 12.92 -3.70
C HIS A 215 1.93 13.87 -2.77
N SER A 216 0.60 13.82 -2.76
CA SER A 216 -0.23 14.64 -1.86
C SER A 216 -0.36 14.07 -0.45
N VAL A 217 0.00 12.79 -0.24
CA VAL A 217 -0.11 12.14 1.06
C VAL A 217 1.17 12.34 1.86
N LEU A 218 1.05 12.93 3.04
CA LEU A 218 2.19 13.15 3.93
C LEU A 218 2.70 11.84 4.53
N GLU A 219 4.03 11.70 4.62
CA GLU A 219 4.68 10.57 5.28
C GLU A 219 4.14 10.35 6.71
N GLU A 220 3.90 11.43 7.45
CA GLU A 220 3.39 11.38 8.82
C GLU A 220 1.96 10.80 8.89
N THR A 221 1.12 11.07 7.89
CA THR A 221 -0.22 10.49 7.79
C THR A 221 -0.13 8.97 7.63
N ILE A 222 0.72 8.51 6.71
CA ILE A 222 0.97 7.07 6.49
C ILE A 222 1.55 6.42 7.75
N TRP A 223 2.53 7.07 8.37
CA TRP A 223 3.16 6.61 9.61
C TRP A 223 2.14 6.41 10.73
N SER A 224 1.28 7.41 10.95
CA SER A 224 0.23 7.35 11.97
C SER A 224 -0.70 6.16 11.76
N HIS A 225 -1.21 5.95 10.54
CA HIS A 225 -2.07 4.81 10.23
C HIS A 225 -1.36 3.46 10.41
N ARG A 226 -0.10 3.35 9.99
CA ARG A 226 0.70 2.11 10.17
C ARG A 226 0.92 1.79 11.64
N VAL A 227 1.34 2.78 12.45
CA VAL A 227 1.58 2.58 13.88
C VAL A 227 0.28 2.26 14.60
N HIS A 228 -0.83 2.90 14.23
CA HIS A 228 -2.15 2.55 14.77
C HIS A 228 -2.53 1.11 14.44
N PHE A 229 -2.41 0.69 13.18
CA PHE A 229 -2.74 -0.67 12.76
C PHE A 229 -1.81 -1.72 13.39
N LEU A 230 -0.52 -1.42 13.56
CA LEU A 230 0.43 -2.28 14.29
C LEU A 230 -0.01 -2.47 15.75
N GLN A 231 -0.39 -1.38 16.41
CA GLN A 231 -0.86 -1.44 17.79
C GLN A 231 -2.14 -2.26 17.94
N GLU A 232 -3.09 -2.05 17.05
CA GLU A 232 -4.37 -2.74 17.03
C GLU A 232 -4.21 -4.25 16.81
N ARG A 233 -3.42 -4.64 15.80
CA ARG A 233 -3.38 -6.03 15.33
C ARG A 233 -2.32 -6.88 16.01
N VAL A 234 -1.18 -6.27 16.36
CA VAL A 234 -0.02 -6.99 16.88
C VAL A 234 0.18 -6.68 18.36
N LEU A 235 0.41 -5.40 18.69
CA LEU A 235 0.84 -5.05 20.06
C LEU A 235 -0.28 -5.20 21.09
N SER A 236 -1.55 -5.25 20.67
CA SER A 236 -2.69 -5.59 21.53
C SER A 236 -2.58 -7.00 22.11
N GLN A 237 -1.97 -7.93 21.38
CA GLN A 237 -1.82 -9.34 21.76
C GLN A 237 -0.53 -9.61 22.55
N TRP A 238 0.42 -8.68 22.54
CA TRP A 238 1.71 -8.85 23.21
C TRP A 238 1.68 -8.24 24.61
N GLU A 239 2.21 -8.96 25.59
CA GLU A 239 2.39 -8.42 26.96
C GLU A 239 3.54 -7.41 27.01
N SER A 240 4.60 -7.68 26.23
CA SER A 240 5.81 -6.85 26.17
C SER A 240 6.59 -7.12 24.89
N PHE A 241 7.52 -6.23 24.52
CA PHE A 241 8.40 -6.41 23.36
C PHE A 241 9.67 -5.57 23.45
N THR A 242 10.64 -5.88 22.59
CA THR A 242 11.86 -5.08 22.39
C THR A 242 11.82 -4.37 21.04
N VAL A 243 12.29 -3.12 21.00
CA VAL A 243 12.48 -2.36 19.76
C VAL A 243 13.92 -2.46 19.30
N TRP A 244 14.16 -3.10 18.16
CA TRP A 244 15.47 -3.12 17.52
C TRP A 244 15.66 -1.84 16.71
N ASN A 245 16.73 -1.10 17.04
CA ASN A 245 17.14 0.24 16.59
C ASN A 245 17.00 1.24 17.74
N ALA A 246 18.09 1.46 18.48
CA ALA A 246 18.15 2.48 19.53
C ALA A 246 18.37 3.91 18.99
N GLY A 247 18.19 4.12 17.68
CA GLY A 247 18.40 5.37 16.96
C GLY A 247 17.09 6.10 16.61
N LYS A 248 17.14 6.93 15.56
CA LYS A 248 16.03 7.81 15.17
C LYS A 248 14.71 7.06 14.95
N GLN A 249 14.75 5.92 14.25
CA GLN A 249 13.55 5.22 13.81
C GLN A 249 12.87 4.45 14.95
N GLY A 250 13.61 3.68 15.75
CA GLY A 250 13.02 2.99 16.90
C GLY A 250 12.48 3.98 17.94
N ARG A 251 13.20 5.09 18.17
CA ARG A 251 12.70 6.16 19.06
C ARG A 251 11.47 6.89 18.50
N ARG A 252 11.37 7.05 17.17
CA ARG A 252 10.14 7.58 16.54
C ARG A 252 8.97 6.62 16.79
N LEU A 253 9.16 5.31 16.57
CA LEU A 253 8.14 4.30 16.87
C LEU A 253 7.67 4.42 18.32
N TYR A 254 8.59 4.36 19.28
CA TYR A 254 8.26 4.46 20.70
C TYR A 254 7.42 5.70 21.04
N ARG A 255 7.81 6.87 20.52
CA ARG A 255 7.09 8.13 20.73
C ARG A 255 5.69 8.15 20.11
N SER A 256 5.48 7.40 19.03
CA SER A 256 4.19 7.28 18.35
C SER A 256 3.28 6.20 18.94
N LEU A 257 3.75 5.39 19.89
CA LEU A 257 2.92 4.43 20.61
C LEU A 257 1.99 5.14 21.61
N SER A 258 0.84 4.52 21.86
CA SER A 258 -0.04 4.87 22.98
C SER A 258 0.68 4.69 24.32
N ALA A 259 0.25 5.40 25.35
CA ALA A 259 0.82 5.27 26.70
C ALA A 259 0.81 3.81 27.20
N THR A 260 -0.25 3.05 26.89
CA THR A 260 -0.35 1.63 27.21
C THR A 260 0.73 0.81 26.51
N ASN A 261 0.98 1.03 25.21
CA ASN A 261 1.98 0.28 24.46
C ASN A 261 3.41 0.75 24.70
N GLN A 262 3.64 2.00 25.11
CA GLN A 262 4.95 2.47 25.58
C GLN A 262 5.43 1.67 26.78
N LYS A 263 4.52 1.38 27.74
CA LYS A 263 4.82 0.58 28.94
C LYS A 263 5.17 -0.89 28.64
N LYS A 264 4.79 -1.39 27.46
CA LYS A 264 5.14 -2.74 26.99
C LYS A 264 6.57 -2.84 26.45
N VAL A 265 7.24 -1.72 26.18
CA VAL A 265 8.61 -1.72 25.64
C VAL A 265 9.60 -2.02 26.76
N LYS A 266 10.15 -3.24 26.75
CA LYS A 266 11.13 -3.70 27.75
C LYS A 266 12.51 -3.09 27.55
N ALA A 267 12.93 -2.94 26.31
CA ALA A 267 14.24 -2.45 25.95
C ALA A 267 14.25 -1.90 24.51
N PHE A 268 15.21 -1.05 24.23
CA PHE A 268 15.79 -0.94 22.89
C PHE A 268 16.95 -1.92 22.78
N CYS A 269 17.19 -2.44 21.58
CA CYS A 269 18.44 -3.13 21.28
C CYS A 269 19.11 -2.61 20.01
N ASP A 270 20.43 -2.78 19.94
CA ASP A 270 21.24 -2.41 18.79
C ASP A 270 22.51 -3.29 18.71
N VAL A 271 23.24 -3.16 17.61
CA VAL A 271 24.60 -3.72 17.42
C VAL A 271 25.68 -2.64 17.53
N ASP A 272 25.27 -1.36 17.42
CA ASP A 272 26.15 -0.21 17.52
C ASP A 272 26.57 0.06 18.97
N GLU A 273 27.84 -0.23 19.27
CA GLU A 273 28.44 -0.08 20.61
C GLU A 273 28.24 1.33 21.19
N ASN A 274 28.32 2.38 20.36
CA ASN A 274 28.14 3.76 20.84
C ASN A 274 26.72 4.02 21.34
N LYS A 275 25.72 3.35 20.78
CA LYS A 275 24.33 3.44 21.28
C LYS A 275 24.15 2.61 22.53
N ILE A 276 24.76 1.43 22.59
CA ILE A 276 24.68 0.52 23.73
C ILE A 276 25.35 1.13 24.97
N GLN A 277 26.51 1.76 24.81
CA GLN A 277 27.25 2.43 25.91
C GLN A 277 26.46 3.57 26.58
N LYS A 278 25.45 4.15 25.91
CA LYS A 278 24.55 5.14 26.54
C LYS A 278 23.70 4.53 27.65
N GLY A 279 23.53 3.21 27.67
CA GLY A 279 22.81 2.43 28.67
C GLY A 279 21.29 2.58 28.64
N PHE A 280 20.76 3.79 28.45
CA PHE A 280 19.33 4.08 28.46
C PHE A 280 18.92 5.12 27.41
N TYR A 281 17.68 5.00 26.93
CA TYR A 281 16.95 6.06 26.27
C TYR A 281 15.97 6.70 27.25
N THR A 282 16.07 8.02 27.44
CA THR A 282 15.10 8.80 28.23
C THR A 282 14.13 9.51 27.28
N TYR A 283 12.82 9.35 27.50
CA TYR A 283 11.82 10.08 26.72
C TYR A 283 11.54 11.46 27.35
N GLU A 284 12.34 12.44 26.94
CA GLU A 284 12.33 13.78 27.55
C GLU A 284 11.01 14.54 27.38
N GLU A 285 10.28 14.34 26.30
CA GLU A 285 8.99 15.02 26.05
C GLU A 285 7.82 14.38 26.82
N SER A 286 8.03 13.23 27.48
CA SER A 286 6.97 12.55 28.24
C SER A 286 6.43 13.42 29.38
N LYS A 287 5.12 13.41 29.62
CA LYS A 287 4.52 14.10 30.77
C LYS A 287 4.69 13.32 32.08
N GLU A 288 5.10 12.05 32.04
CA GLU A 288 5.28 11.21 33.22
C GLU A 288 6.47 11.63 34.10
N ARG A 289 6.36 11.39 35.41
CA ARG A 289 7.39 11.67 36.43
C ARG A 289 7.57 10.43 37.33
N PRO A 290 8.77 9.81 37.41
CA PRO A 290 9.98 10.14 36.64
C PRO A 290 9.78 9.95 35.13
N LYS A 291 10.61 10.61 34.31
CA LYS A 291 10.58 10.43 32.86
C LYS A 291 10.82 8.95 32.52
N PRO A 292 10.13 8.36 31.52
CA PRO A 292 10.38 7.00 31.10
C PRO A 292 11.85 6.82 30.69
N ARG A 293 12.49 5.80 31.26
CA ARG A 293 13.86 5.38 30.95
C ARG A 293 13.85 3.93 30.52
N ILE A 294 14.25 3.68 29.28
CA ILE A 294 14.20 2.37 28.64
C ILE A 294 15.64 1.90 28.41
N PRO A 295 16.03 0.70 28.87
CA PRO A 295 17.39 0.22 28.69
C PRO A 295 17.74 0.05 27.20
N VAL A 296 18.99 0.30 26.85
CA VAL A 296 19.57 0.04 25.53
C VAL A 296 20.54 -1.12 25.67
N LEU A 297 20.21 -2.26 25.08
CA LEU A 297 20.96 -3.50 25.21
C LEU A 297 21.67 -3.86 23.91
N HIS A 298 22.74 -4.65 24.01
CA HIS A 298 23.20 -5.42 22.86
C HIS A 298 22.11 -6.43 22.46
N PHE A 299 21.89 -6.65 21.16
CA PHE A 299 20.77 -7.48 20.69
C PHE A 299 20.78 -8.92 21.24
N THR A 300 21.95 -9.51 21.53
CA THR A 300 22.05 -10.85 22.13
C THR A 300 21.50 -10.93 23.55
N ASN A 301 21.41 -9.79 24.24
CA ASN A 301 20.93 -9.70 25.62
C ASN A 301 19.46 -9.25 25.68
N ALA A 302 18.83 -9.05 24.53
CA ALA A 302 17.45 -8.62 24.44
C ALA A 302 16.49 -9.81 24.33
N SER A 303 15.25 -9.61 24.79
CA SER A 303 14.22 -10.65 24.80
C SER A 303 13.16 -10.43 23.72
N PRO A 304 12.65 -11.50 23.08
CA PRO A 304 11.53 -11.40 22.15
C PRO A 304 10.20 -11.06 22.86
N PRO A 305 9.15 -10.72 22.09
CA PRO A 305 9.13 -10.49 20.64
C PRO A 305 9.79 -9.16 20.24
N PHE A 306 10.16 -9.03 18.96
CA PHE A 306 10.90 -7.87 18.44
C PHE A 306 10.08 -7.08 17.42
N ILE A 307 10.13 -5.75 17.53
CA ILE A 307 9.80 -4.85 16.42
C ILE A 307 11.10 -4.32 15.83
N VAL A 308 11.31 -4.57 14.54
CA VAL A 308 12.58 -4.26 13.86
C VAL A 308 12.45 -2.96 13.05
N CYS A 309 13.08 -1.90 13.54
CA CYS A 309 13.06 -0.56 12.93
C CYS A 309 14.39 -0.22 12.24
N VAL A 310 14.97 -1.15 11.47
CA VAL A 310 16.28 -0.95 10.82
C VAL A 310 16.15 -0.78 9.31
N LYS A 311 17.15 -0.10 8.71
CA LYS A 311 17.30 -0.03 7.26
C LYS A 311 17.92 -1.35 6.77
N LEU A 312 17.18 -2.15 6.01
CA LEU A 312 17.69 -3.36 5.38
C LEU A 312 18.66 -3.00 4.25
N VAL A 313 19.95 -3.14 4.51
CA VAL A 313 20.98 -3.26 3.48
C VAL A 313 21.23 -4.76 3.25
N SER A 314 21.72 -5.16 2.07
CA SER A 314 21.87 -6.57 1.66
C SER A 314 22.54 -7.47 2.72
N GLU A 315 23.51 -6.95 3.46
CA GLU A 315 24.20 -7.67 4.54
C GLU A 315 23.33 -7.94 5.79
N CYS A 316 22.33 -7.09 6.07
CA CYS A 316 21.38 -7.30 7.18
C CYS A 316 20.32 -8.37 6.87
N VAL A 317 20.12 -8.73 5.59
CA VAL A 317 19.05 -9.63 5.15
C VAL A 317 19.29 -11.06 5.64
N LEU A 318 20.54 -11.52 5.62
CA LEU A 318 20.92 -12.85 6.13
C LEU A 318 20.67 -12.94 7.65
N PHE A 319 20.96 -11.86 8.38
CA PHE A 319 20.78 -11.78 9.82
C PHE A 319 19.30 -11.78 10.22
N ILE A 320 18.46 -11.09 9.44
CA ILE A 320 17.02 -11.06 9.67
C ILE A 320 16.35 -12.35 9.25
N HIS A 321 16.81 -13.03 8.19
CA HIS A 321 16.34 -14.37 7.86
C HIS A 321 16.53 -15.35 9.03
N ILE A 322 17.69 -15.31 9.70
CA ILE A 322 17.95 -16.13 10.90
C ILE A 322 16.99 -15.74 12.04
N LEU A 323 16.74 -14.46 12.24
CA LEU A 323 15.85 -13.98 13.31
C LEU A 323 14.36 -14.25 13.00
N THR A 324 13.94 -14.25 11.73
CA THR A 324 12.54 -14.45 11.30
C THR A 324 12.12 -15.92 11.45
N ILE A 325 13.08 -16.84 11.39
CA ILE A 325 12.88 -18.28 11.67
C ILE A 325 12.67 -18.53 13.18
N LEU A 326 13.15 -17.63 14.05
CA LEU A 326 13.15 -17.83 15.52
C LEU A 326 12.14 -16.95 16.28
N PHE A 327 11.73 -15.80 15.75
CA PHE A 327 10.91 -14.82 16.46
C PHE A 327 9.92 -14.12 15.52
N PHE A 328 8.69 -13.87 15.99
CA PHE A 328 7.70 -13.04 15.27
C PHE A 328 8.28 -11.65 14.99
N ILE A 329 8.75 -11.42 13.76
CA ILE A 329 9.38 -10.17 13.35
C ILE A 329 8.44 -9.41 12.43
N PHE A 330 8.02 -8.24 12.89
CA PHE A 330 7.45 -7.22 12.02
C PHE A 330 8.56 -6.25 11.65
N CYS A 331 8.98 -6.30 10.38
CA CYS A 331 9.84 -5.27 9.83
C CYS A 331 9.03 -3.98 9.70
N PHE A 332 9.57 -2.89 10.24
CA PHE A 332 9.07 -1.53 10.03
C PHE A 332 10.11 -0.82 9.16
N HIS A 333 10.20 -1.22 7.89
CA HIS A 333 11.21 -0.64 7.01
C HIS A 333 10.72 0.69 6.41
N PHE A 334 11.65 1.62 6.18
CA PHE A 334 11.46 2.81 5.36
C PHE A 334 12.31 2.66 4.11
N ILE A 335 11.63 2.48 2.98
CA ILE A 335 12.23 2.76 1.68
C ILE A 335 12.02 4.25 1.45
N PHE A 336 12.99 5.06 1.89
CA PHE A 336 13.08 6.42 1.39
C PHE A 336 13.31 6.35 -0.12
N TYR A 337 12.53 7.16 -0.85
CA TYR A 337 12.93 7.64 -2.15
C TYR A 337 14.22 8.45 -1.95
N ASN A 338 15.24 8.18 -2.75
CA ASN A 338 16.16 9.26 -3.09
C ASN A 338 15.30 10.24 -3.89
N PHE A 339 14.81 11.29 -3.24
CA PHE A 339 14.64 12.54 -3.96
C PHE A 339 16.06 12.96 -4.36
N LEU A 340 16.26 13.19 -5.65
CA LEU A 340 17.38 14.00 -6.11
C LEU A 340 17.37 15.34 -5.38
#